data_AF-A0A950UJM3-F1
#
_entry.id   AF-A0A950UJM3-F1
#
_cell.length_a   1.000
_cell.length_b   1.000
_cell.length_c   1.000
_cell.angle_alpha   90.00
_cell.angle_beta   90.00
_cell.angle_gamma   90.00
#
_symmetry.space_group_name_H-M   'P 1'
#
loop_
_entity.id
_entity.type
_entity.pdbx_description
1 polymer ?
#
loop_
_entity_poly.entity_id
_entity_poly.type
_entity_poly.pdbx_seq_one_letter_code
_entity_poly.pdbx_strand_id
1 'polypeptide(L)'
;MDNGFELRGTHEKGEGVFATRPFQIDETVMVGVIDRELDRNHSHASQVSAERFVLHGGLVSKVNHSCEPNCGVRLNAIGAHDFVARAPIAVGDEITFDYAIRLCRPLPHRDRPSRPLRQPRVTRPAVRRETCMTTMT
;
A
#
# COMPACT_ATOMS: atom_id res chain seq x y z
N MET A 1 27.91 12.96 7.28
CA MET A 1 27.59 11.86 6.36
C MET A 1 26.57 12.40 5.40
N ASP A 2 26.91 12.47 4.11
CA ASP A 2 25.94 12.83 3.08
C ASP A 2 25.09 11.59 2.81
N ASN A 3 23.81 11.66 3.21
CA ASN A 3 22.88 10.55 3.03
C ASN A 3 22.40 10.44 1.57
N GLY A 4 22.84 11.33 0.68
CA GLY A 4 22.43 11.38 -0.72
C GLY A 4 21.10 12.10 -0.94
N PHE A 5 20.55 12.73 0.11
CA PHE A 5 19.33 13.53 0.04
C PHE A 5 19.30 14.62 1.12
N GLU A 6 18.48 15.64 0.89
CA GLU A 6 18.29 16.76 1.81
C GLU A 6 16.83 17.21 1.86
N LEU A 7 16.47 17.92 2.94
CA LEU A 7 15.15 18.52 3.09
C LEU A 7 15.18 19.93 2.47
N ARG A 8 14.23 20.23 1.58
CA ARG A 8 14.05 21.57 1.01
C ARG A 8 12.63 22.06 1.22
N GLY A 9 12.48 23.37 1.36
CA GLY A 9 11.17 24.03 1.26
C GLY A 9 10.62 23.93 -0.16
N THR A 10 9.33 23.71 -0.27
CA THR A 10 8.56 23.68 -1.51
C THR A 10 7.45 24.73 -1.42
N HIS A 11 7.11 25.35 -2.55
CA HIS A 11 6.10 26.42 -2.57
C HIS A 11 4.69 25.93 -2.20
N GLU A 12 4.35 24.67 -2.47
CA GLU A 12 2.97 24.16 -2.34
C GLU A 12 2.82 23.05 -1.29
N LYS A 13 3.85 22.23 -1.05
CA LYS A 13 3.78 21.02 -0.22
C LYS A 13 4.42 21.19 1.17
N GLY A 14 4.86 22.40 1.50
CA GLY A 14 5.63 22.67 2.71
C GLY A 14 7.08 22.26 2.52
N GLU A 15 7.48 21.09 3.02
CA GLU A 15 8.84 20.57 2.88
C GLU A 15 8.83 19.30 2.02
N GLY A 16 9.94 19.03 1.34
CA GLY A 16 10.14 17.82 0.53
C GLY A 16 11.56 17.31 0.61
N VAL A 17 11.76 16.03 0.32
CA VAL A 17 13.07 15.38 0.33
C VAL A 17 13.60 15.34 -1.10
N PHE A 18 14.82 15.84 -1.32
CA PHE A 18 15.43 15.96 -2.64
C PHE A 18 16.76 15.24 -2.70
N ALA A 19 17.05 14.56 -3.81
CA ALA A 19 18.31 13.85 -4.00
C ALA A 19 19.50 14.82 -4.15
N THR A 20 20.60 14.56 -3.44
CA THR A 20 21.88 15.29 -3.58
C THR A 20 22.90 14.55 -4.45
N ARG A 21 22.60 13.28 -4.78
CA ARG A 21 23.38 12.41 -5.68
C ARG A 21 22.42 11.59 -6.56
N PRO A 22 22.88 11.02 -7.68
CA PRO A 22 22.04 10.11 -8.44
C PRO A 22 21.82 8.78 -7.70
N PHE A 23 20.67 8.15 -7.92
CA PHE A 23 20.36 6.79 -7.48
C PHE A 23 20.01 5.90 -8.67
N GLN A 24 20.45 4.65 -8.63
CA GLN A 24 20.09 3.63 -9.61
C GLN A 24 18.79 2.92 -9.25
N ILE A 25 18.17 2.27 -10.23
CA ILE A 25 17.03 1.39 -9.97
C ILE A 25 17.41 0.31 -8.94
N ASP A 26 16.46 -0.05 -8.07
CA ASP A 26 16.59 -0.98 -6.95
C ASP A 26 17.56 -0.56 -5.83
N GLU A 27 18.17 0.62 -5.94
CA GLU A 27 19.00 1.18 -4.88
C GLU A 27 18.13 1.63 -3.69
N THR A 28 18.61 1.36 -2.46
CA THR A 28 17.98 1.90 -1.26
C THR A 28 18.34 3.37 -1.11
N VAL A 29 17.32 4.23 -1.26
CA VAL A 29 17.43 5.68 -1.18
C VAL A 29 17.43 6.14 0.26
N MET A 30 16.54 5.59 1.10
CA MET A 30 16.41 5.95 2.50
C MET A 30 16.05 4.72 3.33
N VAL A 31 16.78 4.49 4.42
CA VAL A 31 16.46 3.42 5.39
C VAL A 31 15.39 3.93 6.34
N GLY A 32 14.30 3.17 6.48
CA GLY A 32 13.20 3.49 7.37
C GLY A 32 13.55 3.23 8.82
N VAL A 33 13.09 4.12 9.70
CA VAL A 33 13.15 3.94 11.16
C VAL A 33 11.77 4.09 11.77
N ILE A 34 11.48 3.34 12.83
CA ILE A 34 10.25 3.49 13.62
C ILE A 34 10.54 4.43 14.79
N ASP A 35 9.78 5.51 14.89
CA ASP A 35 9.80 6.41 16.05
C ASP A 35 9.02 5.80 17.22
N ARG A 36 7.78 5.37 16.94
CA ARG A 36 6.91 4.72 17.94
C ARG A 36 5.86 3.83 17.30
N GLU A 37 5.38 2.86 18.09
CA GLU A 37 4.19 2.08 17.77
C GLU A 37 2.93 2.83 18.18
N LEU A 38 1.81 2.48 17.54
CA LEU A 38 0.52 3.11 17.73
C LEU A 38 -0.57 2.05 17.93
N ASP A 39 -1.48 2.31 18.86
CA ASP A 39 -2.59 1.40 19.18
C ASP A 39 -3.71 1.41 18.13
N ARG A 40 -3.70 2.40 17.21
CA ARG A 40 -4.71 2.55 16.17
C ARG A 40 -4.16 3.23 14.92
N ASN A 41 -4.79 2.94 13.78
CA ASN A 41 -4.49 3.61 12.52
C ASN A 41 -5.02 5.05 12.49
N HIS A 42 -4.30 5.94 11.82
CA HIS A 42 -4.73 7.30 11.47
C HIS A 42 -3.95 7.80 10.23
N SER A 43 -4.24 8.99 9.73
CA SER A 43 -3.72 9.53 8.45
C SER A 43 -2.19 9.60 8.31
N HIS A 44 -1.46 9.56 9.41
CA HIS A 44 0.02 9.60 9.44
C HIS A 44 0.65 8.29 9.93
N ALA A 45 -0.17 7.33 10.34
CA ALA A 45 0.30 6.01 10.72
C ALA A 45 0.53 5.17 9.47
N SER A 46 1.58 4.36 9.49
CA SER A 46 1.74 3.28 8.54
C SER A 46 1.29 1.99 9.18
N GLN A 47 0.38 1.26 8.54
CA GLN A 47 0.03 -0.08 8.97
C GLN A 47 1.05 -1.05 8.37
N VAL A 48 1.81 -1.73 9.23
CA VAL A 48 2.91 -2.62 8.82
C VAL A 48 2.56 -4.10 9.01
N SER A 49 1.48 -4.39 9.74
CA SER A 49 0.82 -5.71 9.78
C SER A 49 -0.68 -5.52 10.09
N ALA A 50 -1.45 -6.62 10.14
CA ALA A 50 -2.90 -6.57 10.40
C ALA A 50 -3.26 -5.80 11.69
N GLU A 51 -2.42 -5.89 12.73
CA GLU A 51 -2.68 -5.30 14.05
C GLU A 51 -1.57 -4.34 14.50
N ARG A 52 -0.59 -4.03 13.62
CA ARG A 52 0.57 -3.19 13.96
C ARG A 52 0.59 -1.91 13.15
N PHE A 53 0.62 -0.79 13.85
CA PHE A 53 0.69 0.56 13.30
C PHE A 53 1.92 1.26 13.85
N VAL A 54 2.63 1.99 13.00
CA VAL A 54 3.87 2.68 13.40
C VAL A 54 3.89 4.10 12.85
N LEU A 55 4.54 4.97 13.60
CA LEU A 55 5.00 6.27 13.10
C LEU A 55 6.46 6.13 12.72
N HIS A 56 6.79 6.48 11.48
CA HIS A 56 8.18 6.50 11.03
C HIS A 56 8.90 7.76 11.55
N GLY A 57 10.14 7.58 12.00
CA GLY A 57 11.00 8.67 12.42
C GLY A 57 11.82 9.25 11.26
N GLY A 58 12.65 10.24 11.58
CA GLY A 58 13.54 10.89 10.63
C GLY A 58 12.78 11.59 9.49
N LEU A 59 13.39 11.60 8.30
CA LEU A 59 12.85 12.28 7.12
C LEU A 59 11.79 11.46 6.35
N VAL A 60 11.51 10.22 6.75
CA VAL A 60 10.47 9.37 6.13
C VAL A 60 9.11 10.07 6.14
N SER A 61 8.79 10.77 7.24
CA SER A 61 7.55 11.53 7.40
C SER A 61 7.46 12.77 6.50
N LYS A 62 8.58 13.20 5.92
CA LYS A 62 8.71 14.37 5.03
C LYS A 62 8.74 14.00 3.55
N VAL A 63 8.77 12.71 3.22
CA VAL A 63 8.72 12.25 1.82
C VAL A 63 7.30 12.45 1.29
N ASN A 64 7.19 13.25 0.22
CA ASN A 64 5.91 13.63 -0.35
C ASN A 64 5.28 12.53 -1.22
N HIS A 65 3.98 12.70 -1.47
CA HIS A 65 3.21 11.84 -2.36
C HIS A 65 3.38 12.25 -3.83
N SER A 66 3.43 11.25 -4.70
CA SER A 66 3.17 11.35 -6.13
C SER A 66 2.31 10.14 -6.57
N CYS A 67 1.45 10.31 -7.57
CA CYS A 67 0.74 9.19 -8.21
C CYS A 67 1.64 8.40 -9.18
N GLU A 68 2.74 9.01 -9.63
CA GLU A 68 3.80 8.41 -10.43
C GLU A 68 5.12 8.57 -9.68
N PRO A 69 5.36 7.76 -8.63
CA PRO A 69 6.47 8.02 -7.72
C PRO A 69 7.76 7.35 -8.19
N ASN A 70 8.89 8.00 -7.96
CA ASN A 70 10.21 7.42 -8.24
C ASN A 70 10.65 6.37 -7.19
N CYS A 71 10.04 6.33 -6.00
CA CYS A 71 10.36 5.34 -4.97
C CYS A 71 9.18 4.43 -4.60
N GLY A 72 9.50 3.15 -4.40
CA GLY A 72 8.67 2.17 -3.72
C GLY A 72 9.11 1.97 -2.28
N VAL A 73 8.36 1.13 -1.56
CA VAL A 73 8.63 0.82 -0.15
C VAL A 73 8.87 -0.68 0.01
N ARG A 74 9.91 -1.02 0.79
CA ARG A 74 10.19 -2.38 1.25
C ARG A 74 10.20 -2.38 2.78
N LEU A 75 9.55 -3.37 3.40
CA LEU A 75 9.62 -3.56 4.85
C LEU A 75 11.01 -4.08 5.23
N ASN A 76 11.66 -3.43 6.19
CA ASN A 76 12.91 -3.91 6.77
C ASN A 76 12.66 -4.83 7.98
N ALA A 77 13.72 -5.33 8.61
CA ALA A 77 13.64 -6.34 9.68
C ALA A 77 12.79 -5.91 10.89
N ILE A 78 12.67 -4.60 11.16
CA ILE A 78 11.85 -4.07 12.25
C ILE A 78 10.45 -3.66 11.79
N GLY A 79 10.14 -3.81 10.49
CA GLY A 79 8.88 -3.42 9.85
C GLY A 79 8.83 -1.94 9.45
N ALA A 80 9.95 -1.22 9.44
CA ALA A 80 9.97 0.14 8.92
C ALA A 80 10.02 0.15 7.38
N HIS A 81 9.72 1.29 6.77
CA HIS A 81 9.62 1.46 5.33
C HIS A 81 10.94 1.97 4.77
N ASP A 82 11.71 1.07 4.14
CA ASP A 82 12.86 1.47 3.33
C ASP A 82 12.36 1.95 1.96
N PHE A 83 12.89 3.07 1.51
CA PHE A 83 12.60 3.64 0.19
C PHE A 83 13.57 3.07 -0.82
N VAL A 84 13.03 2.47 -1.87
CA VAL A 84 13.80 1.83 -2.95
C VAL A 84 13.46 2.50 -4.26
N ALA A 85 14.47 2.93 -5.00
CA ALA A 85 14.29 3.57 -6.30
C ALA A 85 13.66 2.59 -7.31
N ARG A 86 12.57 2.98 -7.96
CA ARG A 86 11.91 2.21 -9.03
C ARG A 86 12.28 2.70 -10.43
N ALA A 87 12.91 3.86 -10.49
CA ALA A 87 13.48 4.46 -11.69
C ALA A 87 14.78 5.18 -11.28
N PRO A 88 15.68 5.49 -12.23
CA PRO A 88 16.82 6.36 -11.95
C PRO A 88 16.36 7.69 -11.36
N ILE A 89 17.03 8.17 -10.32
CA ILE A 89 16.75 9.45 -9.67
C ILE A 89 17.96 10.34 -9.90
N ALA A 90 17.77 11.53 -10.48
CA ALA A 90 18.83 12.49 -10.72
C ALA A 90 19.05 13.41 -9.51
N VAL A 91 20.20 14.09 -9.50
CA VAL A 91 20.46 15.14 -8.49
C VAL A 91 19.42 16.24 -8.61
N GLY A 92 18.80 16.60 -7.50
CA GLY A 92 17.77 17.63 -7.43
C GLY A 92 16.36 17.13 -7.66
N ASP A 93 16.14 15.85 -7.98
CA ASP A 93 14.80 15.28 -8.06
C ASP A 93 14.17 15.15 -6.67
N GLU A 94 12.86 15.40 -6.58
CA GLU A 94 12.09 15.13 -5.37
C GLU A 94 11.88 13.63 -5.20
N ILE A 95 12.28 13.09 -4.05
CA ILE A 95 12.01 11.71 -3.66
C ILE A 95 10.54 11.63 -3.26
N THR A 96 9.79 10.75 -3.92
CA THR A 96 8.34 10.62 -3.72
C THR A 96 7.89 9.16 -3.70
N PHE A 97 6.78 8.89 -3.00
CA PHE A 97 6.16 7.56 -2.98
C PHE A 97 4.64 7.61 -3.01
N ASP A 98 4.02 6.46 -3.28
CA ASP A 98 2.56 6.32 -3.25
C ASP A 98 2.08 6.10 -1.80
N TYR A 99 1.27 7.02 -1.28
CA TYR A 99 0.71 6.92 0.07
C TYR A 99 -0.26 5.75 0.22
N ALA A 100 -0.83 5.22 -0.86
CA ALA A 100 -1.64 4.01 -0.81
C ALA A 100 -0.87 2.81 -0.23
N ILE A 101 0.47 2.81 -0.34
CA ILE A 101 1.34 1.77 0.22
C ILE A 101 1.40 1.81 1.76
N ARG A 102 1.05 2.95 2.41
CA ARG A 102 0.97 3.04 3.89
C ARG A 102 -0.16 2.20 4.48
N LEU A 103 -1.13 1.82 3.66
CA LEU A 103 -2.20 0.92 4.04
C LEU A 103 -1.70 -0.50 3.82
N CYS A 104 -1.56 -1.29 4.89
CA CYS A 104 -1.43 -2.73 4.77
C CYS A 104 -2.74 -3.28 4.19
N ARG A 105 -2.84 -3.29 2.87
CA ARG A 105 -3.64 -4.30 2.20
C ARG A 105 -2.66 -5.43 1.96
N PRO A 106 -2.68 -6.52 2.76
CA PRO A 106 -1.93 -7.70 2.36
C PRO A 106 -2.35 -8.00 0.92
N LEU A 107 -1.39 -7.97 -0.02
CA LEU A 107 -1.61 -8.58 -1.32
C LEU A 107 -2.14 -9.98 -1.00
N PRO A 108 -3.29 -10.40 -1.54
CA PRO A 108 -3.78 -11.73 -1.22
C PRO A 108 -2.66 -12.71 -1.55
N HIS A 109 -2.12 -13.36 -0.52
CA HIS A 109 -1.37 -14.58 -0.71
C HIS A 109 -2.21 -15.43 -1.66
N ARG A 110 -1.59 -15.94 -2.72
CA ARG A 110 -2.22 -16.75 -3.76
C ARG A 110 -2.76 -18.11 -3.25
N ASP A 111 -3.11 -18.22 -1.98
CA ASP A 111 -3.64 -19.42 -1.33
C ASP A 111 -4.89 -19.08 -0.50
N ARG A 112 -5.96 -18.67 -1.19
CA ARG A 112 -7.32 -18.83 -0.66
C ARG A 112 -8.09 -19.74 -1.62
N PRO A 113 -8.64 -20.88 -1.18
CA PRO A 113 -9.55 -21.64 -2.02
C PRO A 113 -10.74 -20.72 -2.34
N SER A 114 -11.02 -20.61 -3.64
CA SER A 114 -12.12 -19.82 -4.18
C SER A 114 -13.41 -20.18 -3.45
N ARG A 115 -13.92 -19.22 -2.67
CA ARG A 115 -15.28 -19.28 -2.13
C ARG A 115 -16.21 -19.41 -3.34
N PRO A 116 -17.06 -20.44 -3.45
CA PRO A 116 -17.91 -20.59 -4.62
C PRO A 116 -18.84 -19.39 -4.71
N LEU A 117 -18.86 -18.77 -5.88
CA LEU A 117 -19.80 -17.70 -6.24
C LEU A 117 -21.21 -18.20 -5.93
N ARG A 118 -21.92 -17.51 -5.04
CA ARG A 118 -23.37 -17.69 -4.90
C ARG A 118 -23.99 -17.39 -6.26
N GLN A 119 -24.50 -18.42 -6.92
CA GLN A 119 -25.31 -18.23 -8.12
C GLN A 119 -26.53 -17.36 -7.77
N PRO A 120 -26.86 -16.34 -8.58
CA PRO A 120 -28.11 -15.63 -8.42
C PRO A 120 -29.27 -16.59 -8.68
N ARG A 121 -30.28 -16.57 -7.79
CA ARG A 121 -31.51 -17.36 -7.96
C ARG A 121 -32.20 -16.94 -9.25
N VAL A 122 -32.19 -17.81 -10.25
CA VAL A 122 -33.09 -17.71 -11.39
C VAL A 122 -34.48 -18.08 -10.89
N THR A 123 -35.36 -17.09 -10.76
CA THR A 123 -36.80 -17.31 -10.63
C THR A 123 -37.31 -17.95 -11.92
N ARG A 124 -37.66 -19.24 -11.87
CA ARG A 124 -38.42 -19.91 -12.95
C ARG A 124 -39.88 -19.46 -12.86
N PRO A 125 -40.57 -19.18 -13.98
CA PRO A 125 -42.01 -18.98 -13.95
C PRO A 125 -42.71 -20.33 -13.78
N ALA A 126 -43.84 -20.31 -13.07
CA ALA A 126 -44.66 -21.47 -12.75
C ALA A 126 -45.25 -22.10 -14.03
N VAL A 127 -44.89 -23.36 -14.29
CA VAL A 127 -45.62 -24.20 -15.24
C VAL A 127 -46.70 -24.93 -14.44
N ARG A 128 -47.97 -24.57 -14.67
CA ARG A 128 -49.13 -25.36 -14.26
C ARG A 128 -49.01 -26.75 -14.88
N ARG A 129 -49.11 -27.80 -14.07
CA ARG A 129 -49.44 -29.14 -14.55
C ARG A 129 -50.73 -29.58 -13.86
N GLU A 130 -51.69 -29.87 -14.71
CA GLU A 130 -52.99 -30.44 -14.41
C GLU A 130 -52.82 -31.84 -13.79
N THR A 131 -53.58 -32.11 -12.74
CA THR A 131 -53.65 -33.42 -12.10
C THR A 131 -54.64 -34.27 -12.87
N CYS A 132 -54.15 -35.28 -13.60
CA CYS A 132 -54.98 -36.34 -14.16
C CYS A 132 -55.31 -37.35 -13.05
N MET A 133 -56.61 -37.62 -12.88
CA MET A 133 -57.15 -38.69 -12.03
C MET A 133 -56.62 -40.06 -12.46
N THR A 134 -56.26 -40.91 -11.50
CA THR A 134 -56.46 -42.36 -11.60
C THR A 134 -56.67 -42.94 -10.21
N THR A 135 -57.74 -43.73 -10.14
CA THR A 135 -58.28 -44.57 -9.07
C THR A 135 -57.28 -45.58 -8.48
N MET A 136 -57.54 -46.05 -7.25
CA MET A 136 -57.56 -47.48 -6.89
C MET A 136 -58.24 -47.71 -5.53
N THR A 137 -59.24 -48.61 -5.59
CA THR A 137 -59.89 -49.44 -4.54
C THR A 137 -60.52 -48.79 -3.31
#